data_AF-A0A1V6HMP5-F1
#
_entry.id   AF-A0A1V6HMP5-F1
#
_cell.length_a   1.000
_cell.length_b   1.000
_cell.length_c   1.000
_cell.angle_alpha   90.00
_cell.angle_beta   90.00
_cell.angle_gamma   90.00
#
_symmetry.space_group_name_H-M   'P 1'
#
loop_
_entity.id
_entity.type
_entity.pdbx_description
1 polymer ?
#
loop_
_entity_poly.entity_id
_entity_poly.type
_entity_poly.pdbx_seq_one_letter_code
_entity_poly.pdbx_strand_id
1 'polypeptide(L)' 'MTLFLLTLGLVALGVIGMCIGIIVRKNGKFPVYSIGHNRNMRERGIRCPKEEERMLYKKGKNEYCSDCRKA' A
#
# COMPACT_ATOMS: atom_id res chain seq x y z
N MET A 1 41.90 9.37 6.71
CA MET A 1 41.03 9.23 7.90
C MET A 1 40.05 10.39 8.04
N THR A 2 40.51 11.65 7.97
CA THR A 2 39.66 12.85 8.04
C THR A 2 38.55 12.88 6.98
N LEU A 3 38.90 12.60 5.72
CA LEU A 3 37.95 12.52 4.61
C LEU A 3 36.85 11.47 4.83
N PHE A 4 37.21 10.32 5.40
CA PHE A 4 36.27 9.23 5.69
C PHE A 4 35.27 9.61 6.79
N LEU A 5 35.73 10.30 7.85
CA LEU A 5 34.85 10.79 8.91
C LEU A 5 33.90 11.87 8.40
N LEU A 6 34.37 12.73 7.49
CA LEU A 6 33.59 13.80 6.90
C LEU A 6 32.48 13.25 5.98
N THR A 7 32.80 12.27 5.13
CA THR A 7 31.80 11.59 4.28
C THR A 7 30.80 10.79 5.10
N LEU A 8 31.25 10.09 6.14
CA LEU A 8 30.38 9.33 7.05
C LEU A 8 29.36 10.25 7.76
N GLY A 9 29.80 11.42 8.22
CA GLY A 9 28.91 12.41 8.82
C GLY A 9 27.85 12.92 7.84
N LEU A 10 28.23 13.16 6.59
CA LEU A 10 27.34 13.66 5.54
C LEU A 10 26.26 12.63 5.15
N VAL A 11 26.65 11.36 5.04
CA VAL A 11 25.72 10.24 4.80
C VAL A 11 24.76 10.07 5.98
N ALA A 12 25.27 10.09 7.21
CA ALA A 12 24.44 9.97 8.41
C ALA A 12 23.38 11.09 8.48
N LEU A 13 23.77 12.33 8.15
CA LEU A 13 22.85 13.47 8.11
C LEU A 13 21.76 13.29 7.04
N GLY A 14 22.11 12.77 5.87
CA GLY A 14 21.14 12.42 4.82
C GLY A 14 20.13 11.36 5.24
N VAL A 15 20.59 10.29 5.91
CA VAL A 15 19.71 9.22 6.43
C VAL A 15 18.77 9.76 7.51
N ILE A 16 19.28 10.56 8.44
CA ILE A 16 18.47 11.19 9.49
C ILE A 16 17.41 12.11 8.87
N GLY A 17 17.77 12.90 7.85
CA GLY A 17 16.83 13.75 7.11
C GLY A 17 15.68 12.97 6.47
N MET A 18 15.96 11.82 5.87
CA MET A 18 14.91 10.94 5.32
C MET A 18 14.00 10.36 6.41
N CYS A 19 14.56 9.99 7.57
CA CYS A 19 13.79 9.45 8.70
C CYS A 19 12.84 10.50 9.32
N ILE A 20 13.28 11.76 9.41
CA ILE A 20 12.46 12.87 9.95
C ILE A 20 11.16 13.02 9.15
N GLY A 21 11.19 12.88 7.82
CA GLY A 21 9.99 12.97 6.98
C GLY A 21 8.94 11.88 7.27
N ILE A 22 9.37 10.72 7.78
CA ILE A 22 8.50 9.60 8.17
C ILE A 22 7.96 9.80 9.59
N ILE A 23 8.82 10.22 10.53
CA ILE A 23 8.49 10.36 11.96
C ILE A 23 7.70 11.63 12.27
N VAL A 24 8.05 12.77 11.64
CA VAL A 24 7.42 14.08 11.93
C VAL A 24 6.07 14.26 11.24
N ARG A 25 5.69 13.38 10.30
CA ARG A 25 4.33 13.40 9.74
C ARG A 25 3.31 13.06 10.83
N LYS A 26 2.69 14.10 11.39
CA LYS A 26 1.68 14.08 12.47
C LYS A 26 0.43 13.22 12.16
N ASN A 27 0.19 12.92 10.88
CA ASN A 27 -0.81 11.96 10.38
C ASN A 27 -0.16 10.96 9.40
N GLY A 28 1.08 10.57 9.66
CA GLY A 28 1.90 9.68 8.84
C GLY A 28 1.46 8.23 8.92
N LYS A 29 0.20 7.93 8.61
CA LYS A 29 -0.16 6.55 8.28
C LYS A 29 0.57 6.22 7.00
N PHE A 30 1.41 5.20 7.07
CA PHE A 30 2.02 4.60 5.89
C PHE A 30 0.90 4.32 4.87
N PRO A 31 1.06 4.73 3.60
CA PRO A 31 -0.03 4.68 2.63
C PRO A 31 -0.62 3.28 2.59
N VAL A 32 -1.95 3.20 2.57
CA VAL A 32 -2.65 1.91 2.57
C VAL A 32 -2.34 1.19 1.26
N TYR A 33 -1.42 0.22 1.30
CA TYR A 33 -1.02 -0.57 0.12
C TYR A 33 -2.08 -1.56 -0.33
N SER A 34 -2.92 -2.00 0.60
CA SER A 34 -4.03 -2.87 0.26
C SER A 34 -5.13 -2.06 -0.40
N ILE A 35 -5.30 -2.25 -1.71
CA ILE A 35 -6.30 -1.59 -2.55
C ILE A 35 -7.70 -1.64 -1.90
N GLY A 36 -8.07 -2.79 -1.32
CA GLY A 36 -9.39 -3.00 -0.71
C GLY A 36 -9.66 -2.16 0.55
N HIS A 37 -8.62 -1.75 1.28
CA HIS A 37 -8.79 -0.93 2.49
C HIS A 37 -8.62 0.57 2.19
N ASN A 38 -8.26 0.95 0.97
CA ASN A 38 -8.00 2.33 0.59
C ASN A 38 -9.27 3.02 0.04
N ARG A 39 -9.86 3.91 0.85
CA ARG A 39 -11.05 4.71 0.46
C ARG A 39 -10.85 5.51 -0.83
N ASN A 40 -9.68 6.13 -1.01
CA ASN A 40 -9.38 6.93 -2.20
C ASN A 40 -9.37 6.09 -3.48
N MET A 41 -8.93 4.83 -3.40
CA MET A 41 -8.94 3.90 -4.55
C MET A 41 -10.36 3.45 -4.86
N ARG A 42 -11.17 3.21 -3.81
CA ARG A 42 -12.57 2.84 -3.95
C ARG A 42 -13.42 3.95 -4.58
N GLU A 43 -13.15 5.21 -4.26
CA GLU A 43 -13.80 6.38 -4.88
C GLU A 43 -13.45 6.50 -6.37
N ARG A 44 -12.24 6.08 -6.77
CA ARG A 44 -11.82 5.99 -8.18
C ARG A 44 -12.35 4.75 -8.91
N GLY A 45 -13.16 3.92 -8.25
CA GLY A 45 -13.69 2.69 -8.82
C GLY A 45 -12.70 1.51 -8.85
N ILE A 46 -11.50 1.66 -8.28
CA ILE A 46 -10.50 0.61 -8.25
C ILE A 46 -10.75 -0.27 -7.02
N ARG A 47 -11.12 -1.53 -7.24
CA ARG A 47 -11.39 -2.52 -6.18
C ARG A 47 -10.41 -3.69 -6.27
N CYS A 48 -10.33 -4.45 -5.18
CA CYS A 48 -9.58 -5.71 -5.18
C CYS A 48 -10.38 -6.76 -5.98
N PRO A 49 -9.77 -7.51 -6.92
CA PRO A 49 -10.48 -8.52 -7.72
C PRO A 49 -11.30 -9.49 -6.86
N LYS A 50 -10.73 -9.93 -5.72
CA LYS A 50 -11.39 -10.80 -4.75
C LYS A 50 -12.66 -10.21 -4.13
N GLU A 51 -12.70 -8.89 -3.95
CA GLU A 51 -13.90 -8.19 -3.47
C GLU A 51 -14.97 -8.18 -4.55
N GLU A 52 -14.59 -7.92 -5.80
CA GLU A 52 -15.49 -7.93 -6.96
C GLU A 52 -16.09 -9.32 -7.19
N GLU A 53 -15.26 -10.37 -7.15
CA GLU A 53 -15.69 -11.76 -7.21
C GLU A 53 -16.75 -12.06 -6.13
N ARG A 54 -16.49 -11.70 -4.87
CA ARG A 54 -17.46 -11.86 -3.76
C ARG A 54 -18.77 -11.12 -3.99
N MET A 55 -18.74 -9.95 -4.63
CA MET A 55 -19.98 -9.21 -4.95
C MET A 55 -20.79 -9.92 -6.04
N LEU A 56 -20.12 -10.50 -7.04
CA LEU A 56 -20.77 -11.28 -8.09
C LEU A 56 -21.42 -12.55 -7.52
N TYR A 57 -20.74 -13.25 -6.60
CA TYR A 57 -21.31 -14.37 -5.85
C TYR A 57 -22.59 -13.98 -5.10
N LYS A 58 -22.57 -12.87 -4.35
CA LYS A 58 -23.76 -12.39 -3.63
C LYS A 58 -24.91 -11.99 -4.54
N LYS A 59 -24.61 -11.55 -5.77
CA LYS A 59 -25.60 -11.12 -6.76
C LYS A 59 -26.17 -12.30 -7.57
N GLY A 60 -25.76 -13.54 -7.29
CA GLY A 60 -26.21 -14.73 -8.00
C GLY A 60 -25.81 -14.78 -9.48
N LYS A 61 -24.88 -13.91 -9.91
CA LYS A 61 -24.39 -13.86 -11.28
C LYS A 61 -23.26 -14.85 -11.47
N ASN A 62 -23.61 -16.12 -11.63
CA ASN A 62 -22.68 -17.22 -11.88
C ASN A 62 -22.33 -17.38 -13.38
N GLU A 63 -22.27 -16.29 -14.15
CA GLU A 63 -22.04 -16.39 -15.60
C GLU A 63 -20.57 -16.51 -16.02
N TYR A 64 -19.60 -16.22 -15.13
CA TYR A 64 -18.16 -16.19 -15.47
C TYR A 64 -17.22 -16.92 -14.50
N CYS A 65 -17.76 -17.74 -13.59
CA CYS A 65 -16.94 -18.50 -12.65
C CYS A 65 -16.49 -19.83 -13.28
N SER A 66 -15.39 -19.81 -14.04
CA SER A 66 -14.79 -21.00 -14.67
C SER A 66 -14.35 -22.06 -13.64
N ASP A 67 -14.18 -21.67 -12.37
CA ASP A 67 -13.65 -22.52 -11.30
C ASP A 67 -14.52 -22.54 -10.01
N CYS A 68 -15.84 -22.36 -10.15
CA CYS A 68 -16.79 -22.65 -9.07
C CYS A 68 -17.01 -24.16 -8.93
N ARG A 69 -15.92 -24.94 -8.86
CA ARG A 69 -15.97 -26.38 -8.67
C ARG A 69 -15.92 -26.70 -7.17
N LYS A 70 -17.09 -27.12 -6.67
CA LYS A 70 -17.31 -27.99 -5.50
C LYS A 70 -16.78 -27.49 -4.15
N ALA A 71 -17.67 -26.87 -3.38
CA ALA A 71 -17.77 -27.14 -1.95
C ALA A 71 -19.14 -27.80 -1.70
#